data_AF-A0A6C0JZJ5-F1
#
_entry.id   AF-A0A6C0JZJ5-F1
#
_cell.length_a   1.000
_cell.length_b   1.000
_cell.length_c   1.000
_cell.angle_alpha   90.00
_cell.angle_beta   90.00
_cell.angle_gamma   90.00
#
_symmetry.space_group_name_H-M   'P 1'
#
loop_
_entity.id
_entity.type
_entity.pdbx_description
1 polymer ?
#
loop_
_entity_poly.entity_id
_entity_poly.type
_entity_poly.pdbx_seq_one_letter_code
_entity_poly.pdbx_strand_id
1 'polypeptide(L)'
;MACPNATSPVNLSKNTAGTCNLKCDFSQQYTVSSVNAENKGDYIRYTVSSLTPQVTFNKEQYNVSELRLYQPSLHRFGGVQCDGELLITHTNVKQNTSLCICIPIVSGGNTISIIDTIIGQVVDRANSNGGQTAISISNFNLANVVPNKPYYNYTGTLPILPCIGDIQYIVFDKSNAISVTSKTITGLKKIITAHTYGVHRNPNGIFYNENGPSKGTLDDIYIECNPTGSDGTMYASTNDTSSSTSSSISSDTLTQWLFPLIGVILFILLIYAAPPIVNSIAKSMIKKSSK
;
A
#
# COMPACT_ATOMS: atom_id res chain seq x y z
N MET A 1 -12.68 -29.85 -3.41
CA MET A 1 -13.48 -29.13 -4.43
C MET A 1 -12.52 -28.54 -5.44
N ALA A 2 -12.58 -29.01 -6.68
CA ALA A 2 -11.65 -28.58 -7.74
C ALA A 2 -12.34 -27.56 -8.66
N CYS A 3 -11.63 -26.49 -8.99
CA CYS A 3 -12.02 -25.53 -10.00
C CYS A 3 -11.24 -25.84 -11.28
N PRO A 4 -11.77 -26.68 -12.20
CA PRO A 4 -11.00 -27.19 -13.33
C PRO A 4 -10.51 -26.07 -14.26
N ASN A 5 -11.26 -24.98 -14.35
CA ASN A 5 -10.97 -23.83 -15.21
C ASN A 5 -10.30 -22.67 -14.47
N ALA A 6 -9.90 -22.86 -13.20
CA ALA A 6 -9.19 -21.81 -12.49
C ALA A 6 -7.83 -21.53 -13.15
N THR A 7 -7.39 -20.29 -13.07
CA THR A 7 -6.08 -19.82 -13.56
C THR A 7 -5.17 -19.34 -12.42
N SER A 8 -5.60 -19.59 -11.17
CA SER A 8 -4.90 -19.33 -9.91
C SER A 8 -5.29 -20.42 -8.89
N PRO A 9 -4.41 -20.81 -7.95
CA PRO A 9 -3.02 -20.36 -7.79
C PRO A 9 -2.11 -20.94 -8.88
N VAL A 10 -0.93 -20.35 -9.07
CA VAL A 10 0.05 -20.78 -10.09
C VAL A 10 1.36 -21.24 -9.45
N ASN A 11 2.19 -21.93 -10.23
CA ASN A 11 3.59 -22.15 -9.87
C ASN A 11 4.44 -20.97 -10.36
N LEU A 12 5.09 -20.28 -9.44
CA LEU A 12 5.92 -19.11 -9.68
C LEU A 12 7.38 -19.52 -9.88
N SER A 13 7.99 -18.96 -10.93
CA SER A 13 9.41 -19.13 -11.23
C SER A 13 9.91 -17.90 -11.97
N LYS A 14 11.02 -17.31 -11.51
CA LYS A 14 11.62 -16.13 -12.16
C LYS A 14 12.07 -16.45 -13.58
N ASN A 15 12.51 -17.67 -13.85
CA ASN A 15 13.02 -18.10 -15.16
C ASN A 15 11.93 -18.15 -16.24
N THR A 16 10.66 -18.26 -15.85
CA THR A 16 9.53 -18.33 -16.79
C THR A 16 8.69 -17.05 -16.80
N ALA A 17 9.07 -16.05 -15.99
CA ALA A 17 8.33 -14.80 -15.87
C ALA A 17 8.85 -13.76 -16.86
N GLY A 18 7.92 -13.06 -17.52
CA GLY A 18 8.26 -11.87 -18.30
C GLY A 18 8.62 -10.69 -17.40
N THR A 19 9.26 -9.66 -17.94
CA THR A 19 9.54 -8.43 -17.17
C THR A 19 8.28 -7.59 -17.02
N CYS A 20 8.10 -6.99 -15.84
CA CYS A 20 7.06 -6.00 -15.62
C CYS A 20 7.61 -4.72 -14.99
N ASN A 21 7.37 -3.60 -15.68
CA ASN A 21 7.69 -2.26 -15.21
C ASN A 21 6.37 -1.49 -14.98
N LEU A 22 5.99 -0.62 -15.92
CA LEU A 22 4.85 0.30 -15.78
C LEU A 22 3.46 -0.36 -15.75
N LYS A 23 3.32 -1.60 -16.25
CA LYS A 23 2.04 -2.31 -16.33
C LYS A 23 1.65 -3.07 -15.05
N CYS A 24 2.49 -3.02 -14.03
CA CYS A 24 2.18 -3.56 -12.70
C CYS A 24 2.72 -2.62 -11.62
N ASP A 25 2.62 -1.31 -11.86
CA ASP A 25 3.02 -0.33 -10.87
C ASP A 25 2.13 -0.45 -9.64
N PHE A 26 2.74 -0.70 -8.49
CA PHE A 26 2.05 -0.93 -7.22
C PHE A 26 2.63 0.02 -6.19
N SER A 27 1.78 0.74 -5.47
CA SER A 27 2.16 1.49 -4.29
C SER A 27 1.18 1.25 -3.15
N GLN A 28 1.69 1.36 -1.93
CA GLN A 28 0.94 1.12 -0.70
C GLN A 28 1.12 2.27 0.29
N GLN A 29 0.01 2.67 0.91
CA GLN A 29 -0.09 3.68 1.95
C GLN A 29 -1.07 3.21 3.01
N TYR A 30 -0.78 2.04 3.59
CA TYR A 30 -1.59 1.50 4.68
C TYR A 30 -1.55 2.40 5.91
N THR A 31 -2.69 2.53 6.56
CA THR A 31 -2.88 3.30 7.79
C THR A 31 -3.10 2.39 8.98
N VAL A 32 -2.94 2.94 10.19
CA VAL A 32 -3.18 2.20 11.42
C VAL A 32 -4.64 1.75 11.47
N SER A 33 -4.86 0.47 11.78
CA SER A 33 -6.19 -0.14 11.81
C SER A 33 -6.33 -1.13 12.96
N SER A 34 -7.56 -1.31 13.43
CA SER A 34 -7.92 -2.42 14.30
C SER A 34 -8.05 -3.71 13.48
N VAL A 35 -7.77 -4.85 14.11
CA VAL A 35 -7.83 -6.17 13.48
C VAL A 35 -8.72 -7.09 14.29
N ASN A 36 -9.67 -7.73 13.62
CA ASN A 36 -10.41 -8.87 14.17
C ASN A 36 -10.03 -10.13 13.40
N ALA A 37 -10.03 -11.26 14.09
CA ALA A 37 -9.75 -12.56 13.52
C ALA A 37 -10.91 -13.51 13.75
N GLU A 38 -11.15 -14.37 12.77
CA GLU A 38 -12.10 -15.47 12.84
C GLU A 38 -11.47 -16.73 12.27
N ASN A 39 -11.58 -17.83 13.01
CA ASN A 39 -11.18 -19.13 12.53
C ASN A 39 -12.31 -19.74 11.70
N LYS A 40 -12.07 -19.98 10.41
CA LYS A 40 -13.04 -20.57 9.47
C LYS A 40 -12.89 -22.08 9.31
N GLY A 41 -11.98 -22.70 10.06
CA GLY A 41 -11.67 -24.12 10.03
C GLY A 41 -10.61 -24.51 9.00
N ASP A 42 -10.65 -23.94 7.80
CA ASP A 42 -9.68 -24.18 6.70
C ASP A 42 -8.75 -22.98 6.45
N TYR A 43 -9.07 -21.82 7.00
CA TYR A 43 -8.22 -20.63 7.04
C TYR A 43 -8.57 -19.74 8.23
N ILE A 44 -7.69 -18.80 8.55
CA ILE A 44 -8.02 -17.68 9.45
C ILE A 44 -8.39 -16.48 8.60
N ARG A 45 -9.56 -15.90 8.85
CA ARG A 45 -10.00 -14.64 8.26
C ARG A 45 -9.63 -13.50 9.18
N TYR A 46 -9.03 -12.44 8.65
CA TYR A 46 -8.86 -11.18 9.37
C TYR A 46 -9.63 -10.07 8.68
N THR A 47 -10.26 -9.22 9.48
CA THR A 47 -10.90 -7.98 9.02
C THR A 47 -10.20 -6.80 9.64
N VAL A 48 -9.95 -5.77 8.83
CA VAL A 48 -9.30 -4.53 9.25
C VAL A 48 -10.27 -3.36 9.09
N SER A 49 -10.22 -2.43 10.04
CA SER A 49 -10.99 -1.18 9.92
C SER A 49 -10.19 -0.18 9.07
N SER A 50 -10.43 -0.13 7.75
CA SER A 50 -9.94 0.95 6.89
C SER A 50 -11.12 1.76 6.34
N LEU A 51 -10.96 3.09 6.33
CA LEU A 51 -11.97 4.02 5.80
C LEU A 51 -11.54 4.66 4.47
N THR A 52 -10.31 4.42 4.03
CA THR A 52 -9.74 5.03 2.82
C THR A 52 -9.05 3.98 1.95
N PRO A 53 -8.87 4.28 0.65
CA PRO A 53 -8.03 3.46 -0.21
C PRO A 53 -6.60 3.48 0.31
N GLN A 54 -5.98 2.31 0.40
CA GLN A 54 -4.64 2.14 0.97
C GLN A 54 -3.63 1.60 -0.04
N VAL A 55 -4.10 1.22 -1.23
CA VAL A 55 -3.27 0.68 -2.31
C VAL A 55 -3.64 1.36 -3.61
N THR A 56 -2.62 1.67 -4.40
CA THR A 56 -2.77 2.02 -5.82
C THR A 56 -2.07 0.96 -6.66
N PHE A 57 -2.75 0.45 -7.67
CA PHE A 57 -2.19 -0.48 -8.65
C PHE A 57 -2.58 -0.03 -10.05
N ASN A 58 -1.60 0.20 -10.93
CA ASN A 58 -1.81 0.72 -12.28
C ASN A 58 -2.71 1.98 -12.31
N LYS A 59 -2.46 2.93 -11.40
CA LYS A 59 -3.23 4.18 -11.22
C LYS A 59 -4.66 4.01 -10.70
N GLU A 60 -5.09 2.78 -10.45
CA GLU A 60 -6.38 2.47 -9.85
C GLU A 60 -6.24 2.33 -8.33
N GLN A 61 -7.23 2.82 -7.59
CA GLN A 61 -7.24 2.80 -6.14
C GLN A 61 -8.06 1.64 -5.58
N TYR A 62 -7.57 1.05 -4.49
CA TYR A 62 -8.16 -0.14 -3.90
C TYR A 62 -8.32 -0.02 -2.38
N ASN A 63 -9.48 -0.48 -1.88
CA ASN A 63 -9.79 -0.63 -0.46
C ASN A 63 -9.49 -2.05 -0.01
N VAL A 64 -8.91 -2.23 1.18
CA VAL A 64 -8.76 -3.56 1.78
C VAL A 64 -10.14 -4.12 2.12
N SER A 65 -10.42 -5.34 1.66
CA SER A 65 -11.67 -6.04 1.94
C SER A 65 -11.50 -6.99 3.13
N GLU A 66 -10.56 -7.92 3.03
CA GLU A 66 -10.25 -8.89 4.08
C GLU A 66 -8.88 -9.52 3.84
N LEU A 67 -8.37 -10.19 4.88
CA LEU A 67 -7.19 -11.02 4.76
C LEU A 67 -7.56 -12.47 5.06
N ARG A 68 -6.89 -13.41 4.40
CA ARG A 68 -7.02 -14.84 4.64
C ARG A 68 -5.65 -15.48 4.79
N LEU A 69 -5.46 -16.22 5.87
CA LEU A 69 -4.26 -16.98 6.13
C LEU A 69 -4.53 -18.46 5.91
N TYR A 70 -3.84 -19.03 4.93
CA TYR A 70 -3.88 -20.45 4.59
C TYR A 70 -2.63 -21.18 5.06
N GLN A 71 -2.79 -22.49 5.29
CA GLN A 71 -1.67 -23.42 5.42
C GLN A 71 -1.95 -24.67 4.55
N PRO A 72 -0.97 -25.20 3.80
CA PRO A 72 0.28 -24.53 3.39
C PRO A 72 0.01 -23.31 2.46
N SER A 73 1.00 -22.85 1.69
CA SER A 73 0.76 -21.82 0.66
C SER A 73 -0.10 -22.33 -0.50
N LEU A 74 -0.97 -21.47 -1.03
CA LEU A 74 -1.76 -21.74 -2.23
C LEU A 74 -0.86 -21.73 -3.46
N HIS A 75 -0.02 -20.69 -3.59
CA HIS A 75 1.00 -20.63 -4.63
C HIS A 75 2.13 -21.62 -4.36
N ARG A 76 2.78 -22.03 -5.45
CA ARG A 76 4.04 -22.77 -5.39
C ARG A 76 5.19 -21.90 -5.89
N PHE A 77 6.36 -22.10 -5.33
CA PHE A 77 7.58 -21.37 -5.65
C PHE A 77 8.62 -22.39 -6.10
N GLY A 78 8.90 -22.45 -7.41
CA GLY A 78 9.75 -23.49 -7.97
C GLY A 78 9.23 -24.91 -7.71
N GLY A 79 7.90 -25.09 -7.67
CA GLY A 79 7.23 -26.37 -7.42
C GLY A 79 6.98 -26.69 -5.94
N VAL A 80 7.53 -25.90 -5.01
CA VAL A 80 7.48 -26.14 -3.56
C VAL A 80 6.47 -25.21 -2.89
N GLN A 81 5.76 -25.71 -1.87
CA GLN A 81 4.89 -24.90 -1.01
C GLN A 81 5.66 -24.32 0.18
N CYS A 82 5.27 -23.13 0.62
CA CYS A 82 5.69 -22.55 1.89
C CYS A 82 4.78 -23.04 3.03
N ASP A 83 5.16 -22.75 4.28
CA ASP A 83 4.43 -23.20 5.47
C ASP A 83 3.03 -22.57 5.60
N GLY A 84 2.84 -21.40 5.00
CA GLY A 84 1.54 -20.75 4.86
C GLY A 84 1.59 -19.63 3.84
N GLU A 85 0.46 -18.98 3.64
CA GLU A 85 0.35 -17.80 2.77
C GLU A 85 -0.75 -16.87 3.26
N LEU A 86 -0.41 -15.58 3.35
CA LEU A 86 -1.34 -14.52 3.68
C LEU A 86 -1.82 -13.86 2.39
N LEU A 87 -3.12 -13.94 2.14
CA LEU A 87 -3.79 -13.27 1.04
C LEU A 87 -4.49 -12.02 1.58
N ILE A 88 -4.27 -10.88 0.94
CA ILE A 88 -4.92 -9.61 1.24
C ILE A 88 -5.72 -9.22 0.02
N THR A 89 -7.04 -9.35 0.12
CA THR A 89 -7.95 -9.00 -0.97
C THR A 89 -8.33 -7.54 -0.85
N HIS A 90 -8.30 -6.85 -1.98
CA HIS A 90 -8.72 -5.48 -2.13
C HIS A 90 -9.75 -5.35 -3.25
N THR A 91 -10.68 -4.42 -3.09
CA THR A 91 -11.69 -4.07 -4.09
C THR A 91 -11.40 -2.69 -4.66
N ASN A 92 -11.51 -2.56 -5.98
CA ASN A 92 -11.35 -1.26 -6.64
C ASN A 92 -12.46 -0.30 -6.19
N VAL A 93 -12.12 0.98 -6.02
CA VAL A 93 -13.03 2.02 -5.52
C VAL A 93 -14.11 2.45 -6.53
N LYS A 94 -13.86 2.27 -7.83
CA LYS A 94 -14.69 2.73 -8.96
C LYS A 94 -15.21 1.58 -9.82
N GLN A 95 -14.42 0.52 -9.95
CA GLN A 95 -14.66 -0.59 -10.86
C GLN A 95 -15.01 -1.86 -10.08
N ASN A 96 -15.68 -2.81 -10.73
CA ASN A 96 -15.93 -4.13 -10.15
C ASN A 96 -14.73 -5.08 -10.36
N THR A 97 -13.52 -4.62 -10.05
CA THR A 97 -12.28 -5.39 -10.16
C THR A 97 -11.63 -5.58 -8.80
N SER A 98 -10.87 -6.66 -8.64
CA SER A 98 -10.21 -7.01 -7.37
C SER A 98 -8.71 -7.18 -7.55
N LEU A 99 -7.97 -6.88 -6.49
CA LEU A 99 -6.53 -7.06 -6.37
C LEU A 99 -6.26 -7.97 -5.17
N CYS A 100 -5.47 -9.03 -5.36
CA CYS A 100 -5.04 -9.90 -4.28
C CYS A 100 -3.53 -9.81 -4.12
N ILE A 101 -3.08 -9.40 -2.93
CA ILE A 101 -1.68 -9.39 -2.55
C ILE A 101 -1.40 -10.65 -1.74
N CYS A 102 -0.46 -11.48 -2.20
CA CYS A 102 -0.15 -12.78 -1.62
C CYS A 102 1.27 -12.80 -1.08
N ILE A 103 1.43 -13.12 0.21
CA ILE A 103 2.70 -13.08 0.91
C ILE A 103 2.99 -14.48 1.48
N PRO A 104 4.05 -15.17 1.04
CA PRO A 104 4.41 -16.47 1.59
C PRO A 104 4.88 -16.33 3.04
N ILE A 105 4.64 -17.38 3.83
CA ILE A 105 5.09 -17.50 5.22
C ILE A 105 5.99 -18.72 5.33
N VAL A 106 7.14 -18.54 5.97
CA VAL A 106 8.13 -19.62 6.20
C VAL A 106 8.43 -19.77 7.69
N SER A 107 8.52 -21.02 8.14
CA SER A 107 8.95 -21.36 9.49
C SER A 107 10.46 -21.16 9.68
N GLY A 108 10.88 -20.94 10.92
CA GLY A 108 12.30 -20.87 11.29
C GLY A 108 12.83 -19.46 11.55
N GLY A 109 11.93 -18.49 11.74
CA GLY A 109 12.31 -17.15 12.19
C GLY A 109 12.90 -17.17 13.60
N ASN A 110 14.01 -16.45 13.77
CA ASN A 110 14.68 -16.29 15.07
C ASN A 110 14.09 -15.16 15.92
N THR A 111 13.27 -14.31 15.31
CA THR A 111 12.61 -13.17 15.95
C THR A 111 11.11 -13.31 15.83
N ILE A 112 10.38 -12.92 16.88
CA ILE A 112 8.92 -12.87 16.88
C ILE A 112 8.47 -11.74 15.96
N SER A 113 7.79 -12.08 14.87
CA SER A 113 7.19 -11.12 13.95
C SER A 113 5.85 -10.60 14.46
N ILE A 114 5.31 -9.57 13.81
CA ILE A 114 3.93 -9.12 14.05
C ILE A 114 2.92 -10.24 13.75
N ILE A 115 3.21 -11.08 12.75
CA ILE A 115 2.38 -12.21 12.35
C ILE A 115 2.43 -13.33 13.39
N ASP A 116 3.57 -13.56 14.06
CA ASP A 116 3.64 -14.49 15.20
C ASP A 116 2.67 -14.06 16.31
N THR A 117 2.67 -12.77 16.65
CA THR A 117 1.78 -12.22 17.68
C THR A 117 0.30 -12.39 17.29
N ILE A 118 -0.04 -12.08 16.04
CA ILE A 118 -1.42 -12.17 15.54
C ILE A 118 -1.90 -13.62 15.55
N ILE A 119 -1.13 -14.54 14.97
CA ILE A 119 -1.48 -15.96 14.93
C ILE A 119 -1.54 -16.53 16.34
N GLY A 120 -0.60 -16.18 17.22
CA GLY A 120 -0.59 -16.63 18.61
C GLY A 120 -1.88 -16.27 19.35
N GLN A 121 -2.37 -15.03 19.19
CA GLN A 121 -3.64 -14.62 19.80
C GLN A 121 -4.84 -15.42 19.26
N VAL A 122 -4.84 -15.80 17.98
CA VAL A 122 -5.90 -16.66 17.42
C VAL A 122 -5.80 -18.08 17.98
N VAL A 123 -4.59 -18.64 18.08
CA VAL A 123 -4.34 -19.96 18.67
C VAL A 123 -4.75 -20.01 20.15
N ASP A 124 -4.64 -18.90 20.87
CA ASP A 124 -4.99 -18.85 22.29
C ASP A 124 -6.48 -18.53 22.52
N ARG A 125 -7.11 -17.72 21.66
CA ARG A 125 -8.42 -17.10 21.93
C ARG A 125 -9.53 -17.49 20.94
N ALA A 126 -9.19 -18.05 19.78
CA ALA A 126 -10.12 -18.40 18.69
C ALA A 126 -9.68 -19.70 17.98
N ASN A 127 -9.39 -20.73 18.77
CA ASN A 127 -8.69 -21.95 18.33
C ASN A 127 -9.57 -23.03 17.69
N SER A 128 -10.86 -22.76 17.50
CA SER A 128 -11.82 -23.67 16.88
C SER A 128 -12.59 -22.98 15.76
N ASN A 129 -13.13 -23.77 14.82
CA ASN A 129 -13.98 -23.25 13.75
C ASN A 129 -15.14 -22.41 14.31
N GLY A 130 -15.36 -21.23 13.73
CA GLY A 130 -16.32 -20.22 14.18
C GLY A 130 -15.84 -19.33 15.32
N GLY A 131 -14.69 -19.64 15.94
CA GLY A 131 -14.09 -18.83 16.99
C GLY A 131 -13.67 -17.46 16.47
N GLN A 132 -13.92 -16.41 17.26
CA GLN A 132 -13.60 -15.03 16.91
C GLN A 132 -12.82 -14.35 18.04
N THR A 133 -11.89 -13.46 17.68
CA THR A 133 -11.16 -12.67 18.66
C THR A 133 -10.73 -11.33 18.08
N ALA A 134 -10.76 -10.28 18.90
CA ALA A 134 -10.11 -9.02 18.57
C ALA A 134 -8.61 -9.13 18.86
N ILE A 135 -7.78 -8.75 17.89
CA ILE A 135 -6.33 -8.80 18.06
C ILE A 135 -5.90 -7.56 18.84
N SER A 136 -5.32 -7.79 20.01
CA SER A 136 -4.79 -6.76 20.88
C SER A 136 -3.37 -6.43 20.45
N ILE A 137 -3.22 -5.42 19.60
CA ILE A 137 -1.92 -4.91 19.13
C ILE A 137 -1.98 -3.39 18.95
N SER A 138 -1.01 -2.69 19.52
CA SER A 138 -0.90 -1.24 19.37
C SER A 138 -0.40 -0.88 17.97
N ASN A 139 -1.03 0.11 17.33
CA ASN A 139 -0.57 0.69 16.07
C ASN A 139 -0.37 -0.32 14.93
N PHE A 140 -1.23 -1.34 14.85
CA PHE A 140 -1.15 -2.29 13.74
C PHE A 140 -1.36 -1.59 12.40
N ASN A 141 -0.46 -1.87 11.46
CA ASN A 141 -0.47 -1.31 10.12
C ASN A 141 0.01 -2.39 9.14
N LEU A 142 -0.74 -2.60 8.06
CA LEU A 142 -0.41 -3.56 7.01
C LEU A 142 0.90 -3.24 6.28
N ALA A 143 1.38 -2.00 6.32
CA ALA A 143 2.72 -1.64 5.82
C ALA A 143 3.86 -2.41 6.54
N ASN A 144 3.62 -2.91 7.76
CA ASN A 144 4.57 -3.75 8.49
C ASN A 144 4.49 -5.24 8.09
N VAL A 145 3.50 -5.59 7.27
CA VAL A 145 3.23 -6.97 6.81
C VAL A 145 3.58 -7.11 5.33
N VAL A 146 3.17 -6.15 4.50
CA VAL A 146 3.35 -6.17 3.05
C VAL A 146 4.77 -5.71 2.67
N PRO A 147 5.61 -6.59 2.07
CA PRO A 147 7.00 -6.25 1.77
C PRO A 147 7.15 -5.12 0.74
N ASN A 148 8.12 -4.24 0.95
CA ASN A 148 8.62 -3.31 -0.08
C ASN A 148 9.73 -3.97 -0.91
N LYS A 149 9.36 -5.06 -1.61
CA LYS A 149 10.30 -5.95 -2.32
C LYS A 149 9.78 -6.33 -3.71
N PRO A 150 10.64 -6.86 -4.60
CA PRO A 150 10.22 -7.40 -5.89
C PRO A 150 9.09 -8.43 -5.79
N TYR A 151 8.20 -8.45 -6.78
CA TYR A 151 7.01 -9.30 -6.79
C TYR A 151 6.65 -9.80 -8.19
N TYR A 152 5.92 -10.91 -8.23
CA TYR A 152 5.25 -11.41 -9.41
C TYR A 152 3.91 -10.70 -9.61
N ASN A 153 3.52 -10.49 -10.86
CA ASN A 153 2.20 -10.00 -11.24
C ASN A 153 1.57 -10.90 -12.30
N TYR A 154 0.29 -11.20 -12.16
CA TYR A 154 -0.49 -11.88 -13.19
C TYR A 154 -1.99 -11.64 -12.97
N THR A 155 -2.80 -11.90 -14.01
CA THR A 155 -4.26 -11.90 -13.91
C THR A 155 -4.77 -13.33 -13.82
N GLY A 156 -5.66 -13.63 -12.88
CA GLY A 156 -6.27 -14.96 -12.77
C GLY A 156 -7.62 -14.96 -12.07
N THR A 157 -8.24 -16.14 -11.99
CA THR A 157 -9.51 -16.34 -11.29
C THR A 157 -9.33 -16.34 -9.77
N LEU A 158 -10.42 -16.29 -9.00
CA LEU A 158 -10.37 -16.67 -7.59
C LEU A 158 -9.85 -18.11 -7.44
N PRO A 159 -9.03 -18.40 -6.42
CA PRO A 159 -8.57 -19.76 -6.14
C PRO A 159 -9.63 -20.58 -5.38
N ILE A 160 -10.78 -19.96 -5.09
CA ILE A 160 -11.86 -20.48 -4.25
C ILE A 160 -13.17 -20.30 -5.02
N LEU A 161 -14.11 -21.24 -4.84
CA LEU A 161 -15.43 -21.20 -5.47
C LEU A 161 -16.08 -19.80 -5.29
N PRO A 162 -16.63 -19.22 -6.37
CA PRO A 162 -16.96 -19.87 -7.65
C PRO A 162 -15.81 -19.98 -8.66
N CYS A 163 -14.58 -19.56 -8.31
CA CYS A 163 -13.42 -19.58 -9.21
C CYS A 163 -13.64 -18.82 -10.52
N ILE A 164 -14.38 -17.73 -10.41
CA ILE A 164 -14.69 -16.79 -11.48
C ILE A 164 -14.07 -15.44 -11.16
N GLY A 165 -14.07 -14.57 -12.17
CA GLY A 165 -13.61 -13.20 -12.07
C GLY A 165 -12.19 -13.01 -12.58
N ASP A 166 -11.85 -11.76 -12.85
CA ASP A 166 -10.52 -11.33 -13.26
C ASP A 166 -9.88 -10.58 -12.08
N ILE A 167 -8.98 -11.27 -11.39
CA ILE A 167 -8.25 -10.75 -10.24
C ILE A 167 -6.82 -10.46 -10.64
N GLN A 168 -6.36 -9.26 -10.32
CA GLN A 168 -4.95 -8.92 -10.36
C GLN A 168 -4.26 -9.53 -9.15
N TYR A 169 -3.21 -10.31 -9.37
CA TYR A 169 -2.39 -10.88 -8.31
C TYR A 169 -1.06 -10.15 -8.23
N ILE A 170 -0.67 -9.81 -7.01
CA ILE A 170 0.70 -9.44 -6.64
C ILE A 170 1.19 -10.53 -5.69
N VAL A 171 2.19 -11.31 -6.09
CA VAL A 171 2.71 -12.41 -5.26
C VAL A 171 4.17 -12.18 -4.96
N PHE A 172 4.52 -12.09 -3.67
CA PHE A 172 5.92 -11.97 -3.26
C PHE A 172 6.62 -13.32 -3.36
N ASP A 173 7.88 -13.29 -3.80
CA ASP A 173 8.70 -14.50 -3.87
C ASP A 173 8.99 -15.07 -2.47
N LYS A 174 9.29 -16.38 -2.40
CA LYS A 174 9.70 -17.05 -1.16
C LYS A 174 10.90 -16.38 -0.47
N SER A 175 11.82 -15.78 -1.23
CA SER A 175 12.95 -15.01 -0.68
C SER A 175 12.51 -13.74 0.09
N ASN A 176 11.29 -13.25 -0.15
CA ASN A 176 10.68 -12.11 0.53
C ASN A 176 9.54 -12.54 1.47
N ALA A 177 9.50 -13.82 1.87
CA ALA A 177 8.49 -14.36 2.77
C ALA A 177 8.56 -13.74 4.17
N ILE A 178 7.41 -13.71 4.85
CA ILE A 178 7.36 -13.41 6.28
C ILE A 178 7.90 -14.63 7.03
N SER A 179 8.95 -14.43 7.81
CA SER A 179 9.50 -15.46 8.66
C SER A 179 8.80 -15.46 10.02
N VAL A 180 8.30 -16.62 10.44
CA VAL A 180 7.65 -16.84 11.74
C VAL A 180 8.32 -17.97 12.49
N THR A 181 8.10 -18.04 13.79
CA THR A 181 8.66 -19.09 14.64
C THR A 181 8.01 -20.45 14.34
N SER A 182 8.76 -21.53 14.54
CA SER A 182 8.24 -22.90 14.39
C SER A 182 7.08 -23.20 15.34
N LYS A 183 7.04 -22.54 16.51
CA LYS A 183 5.94 -22.64 17.48
C LYS A 183 4.64 -22.10 16.86
N THR A 184 4.70 -20.93 16.22
CA THR A 184 3.55 -20.29 15.56
C THR A 184 2.97 -21.18 14.45
N ILE A 185 3.81 -21.71 13.55
CA ILE A 185 3.35 -22.61 12.48
C ILE A 185 2.74 -23.89 13.05
N THR A 186 3.36 -24.46 14.10
CA THR A 186 2.81 -25.65 14.78
C THR A 186 1.45 -25.35 15.40
N GLY A 187 1.28 -24.18 16.02
CA GLY A 187 -0.01 -23.72 16.56
C GLY A 187 -1.06 -23.55 15.47
N LEU A 188 -0.71 -22.88 14.37
CA LEU A 188 -1.60 -22.66 13.22
C LEU A 188 -2.10 -23.99 12.64
N LYS A 189 -1.20 -24.95 12.39
CA LYS A 189 -1.53 -26.27 11.84
C LYS A 189 -2.47 -27.10 12.74
N LYS A 190 -2.55 -26.79 14.04
CA LYS A 190 -3.49 -27.44 14.97
C LYS A 190 -4.90 -26.88 14.90
N ILE A 191 -5.06 -25.61 14.50
CA ILE A 191 -6.35 -24.91 14.58
C ILE A 191 -7.03 -24.74 13.20
N ILE A 192 -6.30 -24.91 12.10
CA ILE A 192 -6.85 -24.89 10.74
C ILE A 192 -6.38 -26.09 9.91
N THR A 193 -7.26 -26.57 9.04
CA THR A 193 -7.04 -27.73 8.16
C THR A 193 -6.22 -27.34 6.94
N ALA A 194 -5.34 -28.23 6.49
CA ALA A 194 -4.58 -28.01 5.27
C ALA A 194 -5.50 -27.99 4.04
N HIS A 195 -5.36 -26.98 3.19
CA HIS A 195 -6.12 -26.93 1.95
C HIS A 195 -5.60 -27.98 0.94
N THR A 196 -6.44 -28.34 -0.04
CA THR A 196 -6.08 -29.30 -1.10
C THR A 196 -6.06 -28.67 -2.51
N TYR A 197 -6.03 -27.34 -2.60
CA TYR A 197 -5.96 -26.62 -3.89
C TYR A 197 -4.69 -26.97 -4.68
N GLY A 198 -4.86 -27.26 -5.97
CA GLY A 198 -3.77 -27.48 -6.91
C GLY A 198 -3.32 -26.18 -7.58
N VAL A 199 -2.16 -26.20 -8.22
CA VAL A 199 -1.73 -25.10 -9.11
C VAL A 199 -2.30 -25.27 -10.50
N HIS A 200 -2.54 -24.15 -11.17
CA HIS A 200 -3.16 -24.06 -12.48
C HIS A 200 -2.20 -23.42 -13.48
N ARG A 201 -2.43 -23.72 -14.76
CA ARG A 201 -1.76 -23.01 -15.85
C ARG A 201 -2.43 -21.66 -16.03
N ASN A 202 -1.63 -20.59 -16.09
CA ASN A 202 -2.13 -19.28 -16.43
C ASN A 202 -1.89 -18.97 -17.92
N PRO A 203 -2.94 -18.76 -18.73
CA PRO A 203 -2.80 -18.48 -20.17
C PRO A 203 -2.26 -17.07 -20.46
N ASN A 204 -2.42 -16.13 -19.54
CA ASN A 204 -2.03 -14.72 -19.71
C ASN A 204 -0.56 -14.47 -19.36
N GLY A 205 0.14 -15.52 -18.91
CA GLY A 205 1.53 -15.43 -18.46
C GLY A 205 1.67 -14.88 -17.05
N ILE A 206 2.90 -14.90 -16.57
CA ILE A 206 3.31 -14.37 -15.27
C ILE A 206 4.44 -13.39 -15.54
N PHE A 207 4.40 -12.25 -14.86
CA PHE A 207 5.39 -11.21 -15.01
C PHE A 207 6.07 -10.91 -13.66
N TYR A 208 7.25 -10.30 -13.70
CA TYR A 208 8.05 -10.02 -12.51
C TYR A 208 8.52 -8.57 -12.50
N ASN A 209 8.21 -7.86 -11.40
CA ASN A 209 8.67 -6.51 -11.14
C ASN A 209 9.91 -6.56 -10.24
N GLU A 210 11.06 -6.20 -10.79
CA GLU A 210 12.35 -6.21 -10.08
C GLU A 210 12.56 -4.97 -9.20
N ASN A 211 11.80 -3.91 -9.42
CA ASN A 211 11.95 -2.65 -8.69
C ASN A 211 11.17 -2.65 -7.36
N GLY A 212 10.18 -3.54 -7.23
CA GLY A 212 9.27 -3.56 -6.10
C GLY A 212 8.26 -2.41 -6.14
N PRO A 213 7.54 -2.16 -5.03
CA PRO A 213 6.52 -1.14 -4.99
C PRO A 213 7.11 0.25 -5.25
N SER A 214 6.42 1.07 -6.04
CA SER A 214 6.78 2.46 -6.24
C SER A 214 6.59 3.26 -4.95
N LYS A 215 7.48 4.23 -4.74
CA LYS A 215 7.34 5.22 -3.67
C LYS A 215 6.28 6.23 -4.08
N GLY A 216 5.02 5.81 -4.07
CA GLY A 216 3.91 6.68 -4.48
C GLY A 216 3.79 7.88 -3.54
N THR A 217 4.12 9.07 -4.02
CA THR A 217 3.27 10.25 -3.78
C THR A 217 2.12 10.18 -4.77
N LEU A 218 0.90 10.50 -4.31
CA LEU A 218 -0.32 10.47 -5.12
C LEU A 218 -0.35 11.54 -6.24
N ASP A 219 0.70 12.35 -6.35
CA ASP A 219 0.77 13.49 -7.27
C ASP A 219 1.77 13.21 -8.41
N ASP A 220 1.21 13.11 -9.61
CA ASP A 220 1.77 13.30 -10.95
C ASP A 220 3.06 12.56 -11.33
N ILE A 221 2.89 11.40 -11.98
CA ILE A 221 3.89 10.90 -12.94
C ILE A 221 3.87 11.85 -14.15
N TYR A 222 4.73 12.85 -14.15
CA TYR A 222 5.00 13.71 -15.31
C TYR A 222 5.81 12.92 -16.34
N ILE A 223 5.17 12.58 -17.47
CA ILE A 223 5.88 12.02 -18.63
C ILE A 223 6.18 13.18 -19.56
N GLU A 224 7.44 13.58 -19.63
CA GLU A 224 7.92 14.51 -20.65
C GLU A 224 7.83 13.84 -22.02
N CYS A 225 6.78 14.18 -22.78
CA CYS A 225 6.72 13.87 -24.21
C CYS A 225 7.72 14.77 -24.94
N ASN A 226 8.95 14.31 -25.12
CA ASN A 226 9.89 14.97 -26.03
C ASN A 226 9.38 14.81 -27.48
N PRO A 227 9.25 15.91 -28.25
CA PRO A 227 8.81 15.81 -29.63
C PRO A 227 9.85 15.03 -30.45
N THR A 228 9.41 13.94 -31.08
CA THR A 228 10.21 13.19 -32.04
C THR A 228 9.92 13.66 -33.46
N GLY A 229 10.95 13.72 -34.31
CA GLY A 229 10.78 13.97 -35.74
C GLY A 229 9.99 12.85 -36.45
N SER A 230 9.56 13.09 -37.68
CA SER A 230 8.81 12.10 -38.49
C SER A 230 9.59 10.82 -38.81
N ASP A 231 10.88 10.80 -38.50
CA ASP A 231 11.81 9.68 -38.65
C ASP A 231 12.10 8.95 -37.33
N GLY A 232 11.48 9.36 -36.21
CA GLY A 232 11.66 8.76 -34.90
C GLY A 232 13.00 9.10 -34.22
N THR A 233 13.75 10.07 -34.73
CA THR A 233 15.00 10.50 -34.09
C THR A 233 14.76 11.57 -33.02
N MET A 234 15.49 11.44 -31.91
CA MET A 234 15.46 12.40 -30.80
C MET A 234 16.30 13.62 -31.19
N TYR A 235 15.73 14.83 -31.14
CA TYR A 235 16.52 16.05 -31.28
C TYR A 235 17.43 16.20 -30.07
N ALA A 236 18.75 16.13 -30.29
CA ALA A 236 19.72 16.49 -29.27
C ALA A 236 19.73 18.02 -29.10
N SER A 237 19.35 18.52 -27.92
CA SER A 237 19.62 19.91 -27.56
C SER A 237 21.12 20.09 -27.33
N THR A 238 21.84 20.53 -28.34
CA THR A 238 23.13 21.20 -28.16
C THR A 238 22.90 22.61 -27.65
N ASN A 239 23.63 23.01 -26.61
CA ASN A 239 24.30 24.32 -26.56
C ASN A 239 25.31 24.34 -25.40
N ASP A 240 26.60 24.32 -25.76
CA ASP A 240 27.71 24.64 -24.87
C ASP A 240 27.94 26.16 -24.79
N THR A 241 28.11 26.58 -23.54
CA THR A 241 28.85 27.70 -22.94
C THR A 241 29.36 28.86 -23.82
N SER A 242 28.82 30.05 -23.56
CA SER A 242 29.62 31.28 -23.50
C SER A 242 29.09 32.21 -22.41
N SER A 243 30.02 32.76 -21.64
CA SER A 243 29.86 33.48 -20.37
C SER A 243 29.10 34.80 -20.48
N SER A 244 27.99 34.91 -19.74
CA SER A 244 27.59 36.13 -19.05
C SER A 244 26.83 35.74 -17.78
N THR A 245 27.27 36.29 -16.65
CA THR A 245 26.64 36.11 -15.35
C THR A 245 25.25 36.77 -15.39
N SER A 246 24.20 35.97 -15.54
CA SER A 246 22.83 36.42 -15.31
C SER A 246 21.96 35.24 -14.89
N SER A 247 21.77 35.14 -13.57
CA SER A 247 20.78 34.29 -12.92
C SER A 247 19.38 34.63 -13.43
N SER A 248 18.79 33.76 -14.24
CA SER A 248 17.35 33.72 -14.47
C SER A 248 16.72 32.74 -13.48
N ILE A 249 16.49 33.24 -12.27
CA ILE A 249 15.64 32.63 -11.26
C ILE A 249 14.21 32.78 -11.77
N SER A 250 13.66 31.70 -12.32
CA SER A 250 12.25 31.65 -12.68
C SER A 250 11.44 31.28 -11.44
N SER A 251 10.66 32.28 -11.05
CA SER A 251 9.60 32.35 -10.06
C SER A 251 8.79 31.06 -9.89
N ASP A 252 9.00 30.37 -8.75
CA ASP A 252 7.88 29.84 -7.95
C ASP A 252 8.26 29.47 -6.50
N THR A 253 9.36 30.00 -5.98
CA THR A 253 9.81 29.78 -4.60
C THR A 253 10.19 31.08 -3.91
N LEU A 254 9.36 32.12 -4.07
CA LEU A 254 9.52 33.38 -3.34
C LEU A 254 8.22 34.10 -2.96
N THR A 255 7.06 33.49 -3.24
CA THR A 255 5.75 34.05 -2.85
C THR A 255 5.13 33.39 -1.61
N GLN A 256 5.78 32.38 -1.01
CA GLN A 256 5.22 31.64 0.14
C GLN A 256 5.79 32.04 1.51
N TRP A 257 6.72 33.01 1.55
CA TRP A 257 7.33 33.49 2.80
C TRP A 257 7.25 35.02 3.02
N LEU A 258 6.67 35.78 2.06
CA LEU A 258 6.56 37.25 2.15
C LEU A 258 5.19 37.76 2.66
N PHE A 259 4.14 36.93 2.66
CA PHE A 259 2.82 37.34 3.15
C PHE A 259 2.63 37.37 4.69
N PRO A 260 3.36 36.62 5.54
CA PRO A 260 3.16 36.75 6.99
C PRO A 260 3.90 37.96 7.60
N LEU A 261 4.97 38.47 6.98
CA LEU A 261 5.74 39.60 7.54
C LEU A 261 5.04 40.95 7.37
N ILE A 262 4.40 41.19 6.21
CA ILE A 262 3.63 42.42 5.98
C ILE A 262 2.41 42.47 6.91
N GLY A 263 1.75 41.32 7.13
CA GLY A 263 0.62 41.21 8.06
C GLY A 263 1.01 41.52 9.51
N VAL A 264 2.17 41.03 9.97
CA VAL A 264 2.68 41.30 11.32
C VAL A 264 3.08 42.77 11.50
N ILE A 265 3.70 43.39 10.49
CA ILE A 265 4.06 44.82 10.54
C ILE A 265 2.79 45.70 10.58
N LEU A 266 1.77 45.38 9.77
CA LEU A 266 0.48 46.08 9.79
C LEU A 266 -0.24 45.93 11.14
N PHE A 267 -0.18 44.73 11.74
CA PHE A 267 -0.79 44.47 13.04
C PHE A 267 -0.08 45.23 14.18
N ILE A 268 1.26 45.28 14.17
CA ILE A 268 2.04 46.05 15.15
C ILE A 268 1.80 47.57 14.99
N LEU A 269 1.69 48.07 13.76
CA LEU A 269 1.34 49.48 13.49
C LEU A 269 -0.05 49.85 14.04
N LEU A 270 -1.04 48.96 13.89
CA LEU A 270 -2.37 49.20 14.47
C LEU A 270 -2.36 49.23 16.00
N ILE A 271 -1.58 48.36 16.65
CA ILE A 271 -1.45 48.35 18.11
C ILE A 271 -0.77 49.63 18.63
N TYR A 272 0.26 50.14 17.94
CA TYR A 272 0.95 51.36 18.37
C TYR A 272 0.21 52.65 17.99
N ALA A 273 -0.66 52.64 16.96
CA ALA A 273 -1.47 53.78 16.56
C ALA A 273 -2.78 53.94 17.37
N ALA A 274 -3.27 52.89 18.02
CA ALA A 274 -4.51 52.93 18.80
C ALA A 274 -4.45 53.84 20.07
N PRO A 275 -3.38 53.84 20.88
CA PRO A 275 -3.32 54.66 22.10
C PRO A 275 -3.46 56.19 21.89
N PRO A 276 -2.79 56.84 20.91
CA PRO A 276 -2.94 58.27 20.70
C PRO A 276 -4.32 58.67 20.12
N ILE A 277 -4.95 57.81 19.31
CA ILE A 277 -6.28 58.07 18.73
C ILE A 277 -7.36 58.00 19.80
N VAL A 278 -7.32 56.98 20.68
CA VAL A 278 -8.27 56.85 21.80
C VAL A 278 -8.12 58.00 22.79
N ASN A 279 -6.88 58.45 23.06
CA ASN A 279 -6.63 59.57 23.96
C ASN A 279 -7.08 60.93 23.37
N SER A 280 -7.03 61.10 22.04
CA SER A 280 -7.56 62.28 21.35
C SER A 280 -9.10 62.32 21.34
N ILE A 281 -9.76 61.17 21.20
CA ILE A 281 -11.23 61.06 21.28
C ILE A 281 -11.72 61.28 22.73
N ALA A 282 -11.00 60.74 23.73
CA ALA A 282 -11.34 60.98 25.14
C ALA A 282 -11.24 62.47 25.52
N LYS A 283 -10.20 63.19 25.05
CA LYS A 283 -10.04 64.63 25.28
C LYS A 283 -11.10 65.49 24.57
N SER A 284 -11.58 65.08 23.40
CA SER A 284 -12.64 65.82 22.69
C SER A 284 -14.02 65.64 23.32
N MET A 285 -14.29 64.49 23.96
CA MET A 285 -15.53 64.26 24.72
C MET A 285 -15.56 65.02 26.06
N ILE A 286 -14.43 65.14 26.77
CA ILE A 286 -14.36 65.90 28.03
C ILE A 286 -14.53 67.42 27.76
N LYS A 287 -13.99 67.95 26.66
CA LYS A 287 -14.12 69.38 26.31
C LYS A 287 -15.54 69.79 25.90
N LYS A 288 -16.38 68.84 25.47
CA LYS A 288 -17.77 69.09 25.08
C LYS A 288 -18.75 69.11 26.26
N SER A 289 -18.31 68.67 27.45
CA SER A 289 -19.10 68.65 28.69
C SER A 289 -18.83 69.82 29.64
N SER A 290 -17.97 70.77 29.26
CA SER A 290 -17.64 71.99 30.05
C SER A 290 -17.95 73.25 29.25
N LYS A 291 -19.17 73.32 28.71
CA LYS A 291 -19.83 74.54 28.23
C LYS A 291 -21.30 74.46 28.57
#